data_AF-A0A1P8X9E2-F1
#
_entry.id   AF-A0A1P8X9E2-F1
#
_cell.length_a   1.000
_cell.length_b   1.000
_cell.length_c   1.000
_cell.angle_alpha   90.00
_cell.angle_beta   90.00
_cell.angle_gamma   90.00
#
_symmetry.space_group_name_H-M   'P 1'
#
loop_
_entity.id
_entity.type
_entity.pdbx_description
1 polymer ?
#
loop_
_entity_poly.entity_id
_entity_poly.type
_entity_poly.pdbx_seq_one_letter_code
_entity_poly.pdbx_strand_id
1 'polypeptide(L)'
;MPGGVTHPDAERADDAADYQQSIGSGLDEIDRLDTTFGLALRTTAKDLTTMVVGQQDVTLPSSERIDPDALVDRLSAMSPDERAALLATLDPETLHALVIADPERLGNLNGVPFDVRVAANEINVRNALTDELQKIPPDQARVDQLNAMLGTIDDPLTPVSETIDRQFVMFSTDGNGRMIEMIGTIAPGINGVGVVGTNTKSIG
;
A
#
# COMPACT_ATOMS: atom_id res chain seq x y z
N MET A 1 -21.01 27.80 0.28
CA MET A 1 -22.29 27.88 -0.44
C MET A 1 -21.97 28.13 -1.91
N PRO A 2 -21.88 27.10 -2.78
CA PRO A 2 -21.73 27.33 -4.21
C PRO A 2 -23.05 27.86 -4.78
N GLY A 3 -22.98 28.85 -5.67
CA GLY A 3 -24.14 29.44 -6.34
C GLY A 3 -24.71 28.49 -7.39
N GLY A 4 -26.04 28.31 -7.39
CA GLY A 4 -26.73 27.48 -8.38
C GLY A 4 -26.82 28.14 -9.75
N VAL A 5 -26.68 27.35 -10.80
CA VAL A 5 -26.79 27.82 -12.19
C VAL A 5 -28.25 27.68 -12.60
N THR A 6 -29.01 28.77 -12.60
CA THR A 6 -30.41 28.78 -13.06
C THR A 6 -30.54 29.53 -14.37
N HIS A 7 -31.08 28.89 -15.41
CA HIS A 7 -31.39 29.55 -16.67
C HIS A 7 -32.86 30.02 -16.68
N PRO A 8 -33.18 31.28 -17.03
CA PRO A 8 -34.55 31.81 -17.00
C PRO A 8 -35.47 31.27 -18.13
N ASP A 9 -34.98 30.33 -18.93
CA ASP A 9 -35.65 29.81 -20.13
C ASP A 9 -35.95 28.34 -19.92
N ALA A 10 -37.22 27.93 -20.02
CA ALA A 10 -37.68 26.60 -19.59
C ALA A 10 -37.11 25.46 -20.43
N GLU A 11 -36.79 25.70 -21.71
CA GLU A 11 -36.15 24.71 -22.59
C GLU A 11 -34.66 24.50 -22.28
N ARG A 12 -34.01 25.44 -21.57
CA ARG A 12 -32.59 25.34 -21.17
C ARG A 12 -32.39 25.02 -19.69
N ALA A 13 -33.48 24.78 -18.97
CA ALA A 13 -33.43 24.40 -17.56
C ALA A 13 -32.86 22.99 -17.39
N ASP A 14 -33.20 22.07 -18.29
CA ASP A 14 -32.68 20.70 -18.30
C ASP A 14 -31.17 20.69 -18.64
N ASP A 15 -30.75 21.43 -19.68
CA ASP A 15 -29.33 21.62 -20.00
C ASP A 15 -28.55 22.21 -18.81
N ALA A 16 -29.11 23.21 -18.12
CA ALA A 16 -28.48 23.82 -16.95
C ALA A 16 -28.34 22.85 -15.77
N ALA A 17 -29.31 21.94 -15.59
CA ALA A 17 -29.26 20.89 -14.58
C ALA A 17 -28.18 19.85 -14.91
N ASP A 18 -28.07 19.45 -16.18
CA ASP A 18 -27.03 18.53 -16.66
C ASP A 18 -25.63 19.13 -16.50
N TYR A 19 -25.45 20.41 -16.83
CA TYR A 19 -24.19 21.12 -16.59
C TYR A 19 -23.87 21.23 -15.10
N GLN A 20 -24.87 21.51 -14.25
CA GLN A 20 -24.66 21.58 -12.80
C GLN A 20 -24.26 20.22 -12.21
N GLN A 21 -24.84 19.13 -12.70
CA GLN A 21 -24.46 17.78 -12.30
C GLN A 21 -23.04 17.43 -12.77
N SER A 22 -22.70 17.76 -14.03
CA SER A 22 -21.36 17.52 -14.58
C SER A 22 -20.28 18.33 -13.85
N ILE A 23 -20.55 19.59 -13.51
CA ILE A 23 -19.66 20.43 -12.70
C ILE A 23 -19.52 19.86 -11.29
N GLY A 24 -20.62 19.44 -10.65
CA GLY A 24 -20.59 18.82 -9.33
C GLY A 24 -19.69 17.60 -9.30
N SER A 25 -19.91 16.66 -10.22
CA SER A 25 -19.09 15.45 -10.35
C SER A 25 -17.63 15.76 -10.71
N GLY A 26 -17.36 16.78 -11.53
CA GLY A 26 -16.00 17.21 -11.83
C GLY A 26 -15.28 17.79 -10.62
N LEU A 27 -15.97 18.55 -9.76
CA LEU A 27 -15.39 19.11 -8.54
C LEU A 27 -15.16 18.03 -7.48
N ASP A 28 -16.10 17.10 -7.31
CA ASP A 28 -15.94 15.97 -6.38
C ASP A 28 -14.73 15.10 -6.77
N GLU A 29 -14.51 14.89 -8.07
CA GLU A 29 -13.35 14.16 -8.57
C GLU A 29 -12.04 14.93 -8.34
N ILE A 30 -12.04 16.25 -8.54
CA ILE A 30 -10.88 17.09 -8.23
C ILE A 30 -10.54 17.03 -6.73
N ASP A 31 -11.53 17.15 -5.85
CA ASP A 31 -11.32 17.08 -4.40
C ASP A 31 -10.79 15.71 -3.96
N ARG A 32 -11.28 14.63 -4.59
CA ARG A 32 -10.79 13.27 -4.35
C ARG A 32 -9.32 13.13 -4.76
N LEU A 33 -8.97 13.61 -5.96
CA LEU A 33 -7.61 13.56 -6.47
C LEU A 33 -6.66 14.43 -5.63
N ASP A 34 -7.06 15.65 -5.26
CA ASP A 34 -6.27 16.55 -4.41
C ASP A 34 -5.99 15.93 -3.04
N THR A 35 -7.03 15.34 -2.42
CA THR A 35 -6.87 14.66 -1.13
C THR A 35 -5.90 13.48 -1.24
N THR A 36 -6.04 12.67 -2.30
CA THR A 36 -5.21 11.47 -2.52
C THR A 36 -3.76 11.84 -2.81
N PHE A 37 -3.50 12.70 -3.80
CA PHE A 37 -2.15 13.12 -4.15
C PHE A 37 -1.50 13.98 -3.06
N GLY A 38 -2.30 14.82 -2.38
CA GLY A 38 -1.83 15.62 -1.26
C GLY A 38 -1.37 14.76 -0.08
N LEU A 39 -2.07 13.67 0.21
CA LEU A 39 -1.63 12.69 1.21
C LEU A 39 -0.36 11.98 0.76
N ALA A 40 -0.32 11.47 -0.48
CA ALA A 40 0.85 10.77 -1.03
C ALA A 40 2.12 11.64 -0.98
N LEU A 41 2.05 12.89 -1.45
CA LEU A 41 3.19 13.81 -1.43
C LEU A 41 3.70 14.09 -0.02
N ARG A 42 2.79 14.26 0.96
CA ARG A 42 3.17 14.48 2.36
C ARG A 42 3.86 13.25 2.96
N THR A 43 3.34 12.05 2.68
CA THR A 43 3.96 10.79 3.10
C THR A 43 5.35 10.64 2.47
N THR A 44 5.49 10.81 1.17
CA THR A 44 6.79 10.71 0.48
C THR A 44 7.81 11.72 0.99
N ALA A 45 7.41 12.98 1.24
CA ALA A 45 8.30 14.00 1.78
C ALA A 45 8.80 13.64 3.20
N LYS A 46 7.93 13.03 4.01
CA LYS A 46 8.28 12.54 5.33
C LYS A 46 9.25 11.35 5.25
N ASP A 47 8.98 10.39 4.38
CA ASP A 47 9.86 9.23 4.16
C ASP A 47 11.25 9.67 3.71
N LEU A 48 11.33 10.64 2.79
CA LEU A 48 12.61 11.19 2.34
C LEU A 48 13.36 11.90 3.49
N THR A 49 12.63 12.60 4.36
CA THR A 49 13.22 13.21 5.56
C THR A 49 13.80 12.12 6.47
N THR A 50 13.04 11.05 6.73
CA THR A 50 13.47 9.88 7.50
C THR A 50 14.73 9.23 6.92
N MET A 51 14.84 9.11 5.59
CA MET A 51 16.05 8.58 4.95
C MET A 51 17.29 9.46 5.21
N VAL A 52 17.10 10.76 5.43
CA VAL A 52 18.19 11.72 5.66
C VAL A 52 18.56 11.82 7.14
N VAL A 53 17.58 11.85 8.04
CA VAL A 53 17.80 12.08 9.49
C VAL A 53 17.73 10.83 10.35
N GLY A 54 17.35 9.69 9.77
CA GLY A 54 17.05 8.44 10.49
C GLY A 54 15.59 8.35 10.93
N GLN A 55 15.14 7.14 11.24
CA GLN A 55 13.83 6.92 11.86
C GLN A 55 13.78 7.52 13.27
N GLN A 56 12.66 8.18 13.57
CA GLN A 56 12.40 8.73 14.89
C GLN A 56 11.61 7.73 15.73
N ASP A 57 11.79 7.78 17.05
CA ASP A 57 10.97 7.04 18.01
C ASP A 57 9.48 7.25 17.75
N VAL A 58 8.71 6.17 17.78
CA VAL A 58 7.25 6.20 17.73
C VAL A 58 6.67 6.32 19.15
N THR A 59 5.50 6.94 19.27
CA THR A 59 4.81 7.07 20.56
C THR A 59 3.65 6.10 20.61
N LEU A 60 3.70 5.14 21.52
CA LEU A 60 2.65 4.16 21.73
C LEU A 60 1.43 4.78 22.43
N PRO A 61 0.25 4.14 22.37
CA PRO A 61 -0.93 4.57 23.14
C PRO A 61 -0.69 4.69 24.66
N SER A 62 0.30 3.95 25.19
CA SER A 62 0.76 4.05 26.57
C SER A 62 1.60 5.31 26.88
N SER A 63 1.82 6.19 25.90
CA SER A 63 2.77 7.32 25.94
C SER A 63 4.25 6.90 26.04
N GLU A 64 4.54 5.61 25.89
CA GLU A 64 5.90 5.10 25.76
C GLU A 64 6.49 5.54 24.41
N ARG A 65 7.71 6.08 24.41
CA ARG A 65 8.48 6.30 23.18
C ARG A 65 9.42 5.12 22.96
N ILE A 66 9.36 4.53 21.78
CA ILE A 66 10.13 3.35 21.44
C ILE A 66 10.69 3.47 20.03
N ASP A 67 11.91 2.98 19.86
CA ASP A 67 12.52 2.82 18.54
C ASP A 67 11.72 1.79 17.71
N PRO A 68 11.43 2.06 16.43
CA PRO A 68 10.67 1.14 15.58
C PRO A 68 11.27 -0.28 15.49
N ASP A 69 12.59 -0.42 15.39
CA ASP A 69 13.24 -1.73 15.32
C ASP A 69 13.02 -2.51 16.63
N ALA A 70 13.19 -1.82 17.77
CA ALA A 70 12.94 -2.41 19.08
C ALA A 70 11.47 -2.85 19.26
N LEU A 71 10.53 -2.12 18.67
CA LEU A 71 9.13 -2.52 18.67
C LEU A 71 8.87 -3.75 17.78
N VAL A 72 9.54 -3.88 16.63
CA VAL A 72 9.47 -5.09 15.80
C VAL A 72 10.04 -6.31 16.53
N ASP A 73 11.16 -6.15 17.24
CA ASP A 73 11.73 -7.23 18.06
C ASP A 73 10.75 -7.67 19.15
N ARG A 74 10.08 -6.72 19.81
CA ARG A 74 9.03 -6.99 20.81
C ARG A 74 7.85 -7.73 20.19
N LEU A 75 7.37 -7.30 19.02
CA LEU A 75 6.29 -7.97 18.29
C LEU A 75 6.68 -9.40 17.90
N SER A 76 7.93 -9.62 17.53
CA SER A 76 8.45 -10.94 17.14
C SER A 76 8.40 -11.95 18.28
N ALA A 77 8.58 -11.49 19.53
CA ALA A 77 8.51 -12.31 20.73
C ALA A 77 7.07 -12.62 21.20
N MET A 78 6.05 -11.93 20.67
CA MET A 78 4.64 -12.15 21.03
C MET A 78 4.02 -13.35 20.32
N SER A 79 2.97 -13.93 20.90
CA SER A 79 2.10 -14.84 20.16
C SER A 79 1.39 -14.11 19.00
N PRO A 80 0.90 -14.83 17.98
CA PRO A 80 0.18 -14.21 16.86
C PRO A 80 -1.03 -13.37 17.31
N ASP A 81 -1.79 -13.83 18.30
CA ASP A 81 -3.00 -13.15 18.77
C ASP A 81 -2.66 -11.87 19.54
N GLU A 82 -1.65 -11.91 20.42
CA GLU A 82 -1.18 -10.74 21.16
C GLU A 82 -0.63 -9.66 20.22
N ARG A 83 0.10 -10.10 19.19
CA ARG A 83 0.65 -9.22 18.16
C ARG A 83 -0.43 -8.53 17.35
N ALA A 84 -1.43 -9.29 16.90
CA ALA A 84 -2.57 -8.75 16.16
C ALA A 84 -3.33 -7.72 17.01
N ALA A 85 -3.57 -8.06 18.28
CA ALA A 85 -4.24 -7.15 19.21
C ALA A 85 -3.45 -5.86 19.43
N LEU A 86 -2.12 -5.93 19.61
CA LEU A 86 -1.30 -4.73 19.76
C LEU A 86 -1.29 -3.88 18.48
N LEU A 87 -1.02 -4.49 17.32
CA LEU A 87 -0.98 -3.78 16.04
C LEU A 87 -2.29 -3.05 15.72
N ALA A 88 -3.44 -3.64 16.08
CA ALA A 88 -4.74 -3.01 15.91
C ALA A 88 -4.97 -1.75 16.77
N THR A 89 -4.13 -1.52 17.78
CA THR A 89 -4.19 -0.30 18.62
C THR A 89 -3.26 0.82 18.16
N LEU A 90 -2.36 0.53 17.22
CA LEU A 90 -1.40 1.51 16.72
C LEU A 90 -2.04 2.40 15.68
N ASP A 91 -1.60 3.66 15.64
CA ASP A 91 -2.01 4.56 14.58
C ASP A 91 -1.31 4.22 13.24
N PRO A 92 -1.86 4.65 12.09
CA PRO A 92 -1.29 4.35 10.78
C PRO A 92 0.15 4.84 10.61
N GLU A 93 0.51 5.93 11.28
CA GLU A 93 1.87 6.50 11.22
C GLU A 93 2.90 5.58 11.88
N THR A 94 2.55 5.03 13.03
CA THR A 94 3.37 4.05 13.76
C THR A 94 3.48 2.75 12.97
N LEU A 95 2.38 2.27 12.39
CA LEU A 95 2.39 1.08 11.53
C LEU A 95 3.32 1.28 10.33
N HIS A 96 3.25 2.44 9.67
CA HIS A 96 4.13 2.79 8.55
C HIS A 96 5.60 2.84 8.97
N ALA A 97 5.91 3.42 10.13
CA ALA A 97 7.28 3.44 10.67
C ALA A 97 7.82 2.02 10.90
N LEU A 98 7.01 1.10 11.45
CA LEU A 98 7.41 -0.28 11.65
C LEU A 98 7.62 -1.04 10.33
N VAL A 99 6.79 -0.77 9.33
CA VAL A 99 6.91 -1.34 7.99
C VAL A 99 8.23 -0.92 7.33
N ILE A 100 8.65 0.34 7.48
CA ILE A 100 9.94 0.81 6.97
C ILE A 100 11.11 0.24 7.77
N ALA A 101 10.96 0.10 9.10
CA ALA A 101 12.01 -0.36 10.00
C ALA A 101 12.46 -1.79 9.65
N ASP A 102 11.48 -2.69 9.54
CA ASP A 102 11.75 -4.09 9.23
C ASP A 102 10.63 -4.72 8.37
N PRO A 103 10.66 -4.45 7.06
CA PRO A 103 9.67 -4.98 6.13
C PRO A 103 9.75 -6.50 6.02
N GLU A 104 10.93 -7.12 6.20
CA GLU A 104 11.10 -8.56 6.05
C GLU A 104 10.36 -9.31 7.16
N ARG A 105 10.54 -8.89 8.42
CA ARG A 105 9.82 -9.49 9.55
C ARG A 105 8.33 -9.20 9.44
N LEU A 106 7.92 -7.94 9.26
CA LEU A 106 6.49 -7.63 9.26
C LEU A 106 5.73 -8.25 8.08
N GLY A 107 6.34 -8.37 6.91
CA GLY A 107 5.74 -9.02 5.74
C GLY A 107 5.49 -10.52 5.91
N ASN A 108 6.21 -11.18 6.84
CA ASN A 108 6.23 -12.63 6.97
C ASN A 108 5.70 -13.15 8.32
N LEU A 109 5.62 -12.32 9.36
CA LEU A 109 5.16 -12.72 10.68
C LEU A 109 3.65 -13.03 10.74
N ASN A 110 3.29 -14.05 11.52
CA ASN A 110 1.91 -14.40 11.82
C ASN A 110 1.30 -13.40 12.80
N GLY A 111 0.02 -13.05 12.61
CA GLY A 111 -0.68 -12.05 13.43
C GLY A 111 -0.46 -10.60 13.00
N VAL A 112 0.28 -10.37 11.91
CA VAL A 112 0.37 -9.04 11.28
C VAL A 112 -0.86 -8.83 10.37
N PRO A 113 -1.56 -7.68 10.45
CA PRO A 113 -2.67 -7.34 9.56
C PRO A 113 -2.30 -7.39 8.07
N PHE A 114 -3.27 -7.70 7.20
CA PHE A 114 -3.01 -7.92 5.77
C PHE A 114 -2.47 -6.69 5.05
N ASP A 115 -3.05 -5.52 5.31
CA ASP A 115 -2.61 -4.22 4.79
C ASP A 115 -1.16 -3.93 5.18
N VAL A 116 -0.79 -4.20 6.42
CA VAL A 116 0.59 -4.06 6.92
C VAL A 116 1.53 -5.04 6.21
N ARG A 117 1.11 -6.29 5.98
CA ARG A 117 1.90 -7.28 5.23
C ARG A 117 2.09 -6.87 3.77
N VAL A 118 1.05 -6.36 3.12
CA VAL A 118 1.10 -5.88 1.74
C VAL A 118 2.11 -4.75 1.61
N ALA A 119 2.02 -3.73 2.47
CA ALA A 119 2.97 -2.61 2.47
C ALA A 119 4.42 -3.08 2.72
N ALA A 120 4.62 -3.97 3.69
CA ALA A 120 5.94 -4.51 4.00
C ALA A 120 6.53 -5.34 2.84
N ASN A 121 5.73 -6.20 2.20
CA ASN A 121 6.21 -7.01 1.10
C ASN A 121 6.46 -6.21 -0.19
N GLU A 122 5.72 -5.13 -0.42
CA GLU A 122 6.01 -4.20 -1.50
C GLU A 122 7.42 -3.56 -1.33
N ILE A 123 7.78 -3.16 -0.11
CA ILE A 123 9.14 -2.72 0.22
C ILE A 123 10.15 -3.85 0.01
N ASN A 124 9.85 -5.08 0.45
CA ASN A 124 10.75 -6.22 0.24
C ASN A 124 11.02 -6.49 -1.25
N VAL A 125 10.02 -6.34 -2.12
CA VAL A 125 10.19 -6.47 -3.58
C VAL A 125 11.09 -5.35 -4.12
N ARG A 126 10.91 -4.10 -3.67
CA ARG A 126 11.78 -2.96 -4.06
C ARG A 126 13.22 -3.14 -3.59
N ASN A 127 13.41 -3.64 -2.37
CA ASN A 127 14.74 -3.94 -1.83
C ASN A 127 15.41 -5.04 -2.66
N ALA A 128 14.69 -6.13 -2.95
CA ALA A 128 15.19 -7.21 -3.79
C ALA A 128 15.56 -6.73 -5.21
N LEU A 129 14.79 -5.80 -5.79
CA LEU A 129 15.11 -5.19 -7.08
C LEU A 129 16.39 -4.36 -7.00
N THR A 130 16.54 -3.57 -5.95
CA THR A 130 17.74 -2.76 -5.70
C THR A 130 18.97 -3.64 -5.55
N ASP A 131 18.88 -4.70 -4.76
CA ASP A 131 19.97 -5.66 -4.55
C ASP A 131 20.35 -6.38 -5.86
N GLU A 132 19.36 -6.76 -6.69
CA GLU A 132 19.61 -7.38 -7.99
C GLU A 132 20.35 -6.44 -8.95
N LEU A 133 19.92 -5.17 -9.02
CA LEU A 133 20.55 -4.15 -9.86
C LEU A 133 21.99 -3.82 -9.44
N GLN A 134 22.36 -4.08 -8.18
CA GLN A 134 23.73 -3.91 -7.68
C GLN A 134 24.67 -5.07 -8.04
N LYS A 135 24.16 -6.21 -8.51
CA LYS A 135 24.99 -7.33 -8.96
C LYS A 135 25.71 -7.00 -10.26
N ILE A 136 26.85 -7.66 -10.51
CA ILE A 136 27.66 -7.46 -11.72
C ILE A 136 27.98 -8.81 -12.38
N PRO A 137 27.33 -9.16 -13.50
CA PRO A 137 26.18 -8.48 -14.11
C PRO A 137 24.88 -8.72 -13.32
N PRO A 138 23.89 -7.82 -13.40
CA PRO A 138 22.53 -8.11 -12.95
C PRO A 138 21.91 -9.26 -13.74
N ASP A 139 21.09 -10.10 -13.10
CA ASP A 139 20.23 -11.02 -13.82
C ASP A 139 19.01 -10.25 -14.36
N GLN A 140 19.02 -9.98 -15.66
CA GLN A 140 17.96 -9.23 -16.32
C GLN A 140 16.58 -9.92 -16.21
N ALA A 141 16.53 -11.26 -16.24
CA ALA A 141 15.27 -11.97 -16.11
C ALA A 141 14.67 -11.77 -14.71
N ARG A 142 15.53 -11.72 -13.69
CA ARG A 142 15.13 -11.42 -12.31
C ARG A 142 14.71 -9.97 -12.14
N VAL A 143 15.44 -9.02 -12.74
CA VAL A 143 15.07 -7.59 -12.75
C VAL A 143 13.69 -7.39 -13.38
N ASP A 144 13.45 -7.98 -14.55
CA ASP A 144 12.17 -7.86 -15.26
C ASP A 144 11.02 -8.48 -14.44
N GLN A 145 11.28 -9.61 -13.78
CA GLN A 145 10.33 -10.23 -12.86
C GLN A 145 9.95 -9.31 -11.69
N LEU A 146 10.95 -8.74 -11.00
CA LEU A 146 10.71 -7.86 -9.84
C LEU A 146 10.02 -6.56 -10.26
N ASN A 147 10.37 -5.98 -11.41
CA ASN A 147 9.66 -4.85 -11.98
C ASN A 147 8.20 -5.20 -12.31
N ALA A 148 7.93 -6.37 -12.90
CA ALA A 148 6.57 -6.80 -13.18
C ALA A 148 5.74 -6.97 -11.90
N MET A 149 6.37 -7.40 -10.79
CA MET A 149 5.71 -7.48 -9.48
C MET A 149 5.30 -6.10 -8.95
N LEU A 150 6.09 -5.05 -9.21
CA LEU A 150 5.75 -3.68 -8.82
C LEU A 150 4.83 -2.95 -9.81
N GLY A 151 4.42 -3.61 -10.89
CA GLY A 151 3.46 -3.07 -11.85
C GLY A 151 2.02 -3.12 -11.33
N THR A 152 1.11 -2.54 -12.10
CA THR A 152 -0.33 -2.58 -11.85
C THR A 152 -0.99 -3.72 -12.62
N ILE A 153 -2.19 -4.12 -12.17
CA ILE A 153 -3.08 -5.04 -12.88
C ILE A 153 -4.44 -4.39 -13.08
N ASP A 154 -5.22 -4.86 -14.05
CA ASP A 154 -6.63 -4.46 -14.17
C ASP A 154 -7.38 -4.85 -12.90
N ASP A 155 -8.20 -3.95 -12.36
CA ASP A 155 -9.02 -4.25 -11.20
C ASP A 155 -10.08 -5.30 -11.60
N PRO A 156 -10.03 -6.51 -11.03
CA PRO A 156 -10.97 -7.57 -11.35
C PRO A 156 -12.41 -7.26 -10.88
N LEU A 157 -12.60 -6.23 -10.04
CA LEU A 157 -13.87 -5.87 -9.45
C LEU A 157 -14.59 -4.74 -10.20
N THR A 158 -13.93 -4.05 -11.12
CA THR A 158 -14.54 -2.94 -11.88
C THR A 158 -14.63 -3.24 -13.38
N PRO A 159 -15.78 -2.94 -14.03
CA PRO A 159 -15.95 -3.14 -15.48
C PRO A 159 -15.28 -2.07 -16.35
N VAL A 160 -14.77 -0.99 -15.76
CA VAL A 160 -13.96 0.04 -16.40
C VAL A 160 -12.49 -0.22 -16.10
N SER A 161 -11.60 0.15 -17.03
CA SER A 161 -10.15 -0.09 -17.04
C SER A 161 -9.37 0.62 -15.93
N GLU A 162 -9.85 0.53 -14.69
CA GLU A 162 -9.12 0.96 -13.51
C GLU A 162 -8.04 -0.09 -13.23
N THR A 163 -6.83 0.39 -12.97
CA THR A 163 -5.70 -0.46 -12.64
C THR A 163 -5.37 -0.29 -11.16
N ILE A 164 -5.12 -1.38 -10.46
CA ILE A 164 -4.71 -1.40 -9.06
C ILE A 164 -3.28 -1.92 -8.93
N ASP A 165 -2.62 -1.50 -7.85
CA ASP A 165 -1.31 -2.05 -7.48
C ASP A 165 -1.45 -3.54 -7.11
N ARG A 166 -0.43 -4.33 -7.46
CA ARG A 166 -0.36 -5.74 -7.09
C ARG A 166 -0.09 -5.86 -5.60
N GLN A 167 -0.83 -6.73 -4.92
CA GLN A 167 -0.73 -6.89 -3.47
C GLN A 167 -0.06 -8.22 -3.10
N PHE A 168 1.07 -8.18 -2.39
CA PHE A 168 1.78 -9.37 -1.96
C PHE A 168 1.60 -9.60 -0.46
N VAL A 169 0.92 -10.68 -0.10
CA VAL A 169 0.74 -11.08 1.29
C VAL A 169 1.98 -11.76 1.82
N MET A 170 2.78 -12.41 0.98
CA MET A 170 4.05 -12.98 1.38
C MET A 170 5.06 -12.76 0.28
N PHE A 171 6.27 -12.37 0.63
CA PHE A 171 7.42 -12.31 -0.28
C PHE A 171 8.69 -12.66 0.48
N SER A 172 9.48 -13.56 -0.08
CA SER A 172 10.79 -13.95 0.44
C SER A 172 11.68 -14.35 -0.72
N THR A 173 12.91 -13.86 -0.72
CA THR A 173 13.96 -14.25 -1.66
C THR A 173 14.70 -15.52 -1.22
N ASP A 174 14.40 -16.06 -0.03
CA ASP A 174 15.08 -17.22 0.52
C ASP A 174 14.85 -18.49 -0.31
N GLY A 175 15.94 -19.22 -0.51
CA GLY A 175 15.93 -20.48 -1.25
C GLY A 175 15.40 -20.28 -2.68
N ASN A 176 14.32 -20.97 -3.02
CA ASN A 176 13.71 -20.89 -4.35
C ASN A 176 12.74 -19.71 -4.51
N GLY A 177 12.77 -18.71 -3.64
CA GLY A 177 11.80 -17.62 -3.63
C GLY A 177 10.36 -18.10 -3.33
N ARG A 178 9.65 -17.34 -2.50
CA ARG A 178 8.26 -17.67 -2.15
C ARG A 178 7.44 -16.41 -2.21
N MET A 179 6.31 -16.46 -2.93
CA MET A 179 5.37 -15.35 -2.94
C MET A 179 3.92 -15.82 -2.87
N ILE A 180 3.10 -15.02 -2.20
CA ILE A 180 1.65 -15.12 -2.20
C ILE A 180 1.12 -13.76 -2.64
N GLU A 181 0.48 -13.76 -3.81
CA GLU A 181 -0.18 -12.59 -4.36
C GLU A 181 -1.68 -12.67 -4.08
N MET A 182 -2.24 -11.53 -3.69
CA MET A 182 -3.68 -11.31 -3.56
C MET A 182 -4.16 -10.55 -4.79
N ILE A 183 -5.20 -11.08 -5.42
CA ILE A 183 -5.84 -10.47 -6.59
C ILE A 183 -7.19 -9.88 -6.14
N GLY A 184 -7.31 -8.56 -6.26
CA GLY A 184 -8.45 -7.76 -5.78
C GLY A 184 -8.30 -7.28 -4.32
N THR A 185 -9.25 -6.47 -3.85
CA THR A 185 -9.22 -5.83 -2.51
C THR A 185 -10.03 -6.63 -1.48
N ILE A 186 -9.49 -6.86 -0.28
CA ILE A 186 -10.28 -7.37 0.86
C ILE A 186 -11.06 -6.21 1.49
N ALA A 187 -12.36 -6.18 1.28
CA ALA A 187 -13.28 -5.30 2.01
C ALA A 187 -14.52 -6.07 2.49
N PRO A 188 -15.15 -5.68 3.62
CA PRO A 188 -16.39 -6.30 4.07
C PRO A 188 -17.47 -6.25 2.98
N GLY A 189 -17.99 -7.41 2.58
CA GLY A 189 -19.07 -7.52 1.57
C GLY A 189 -18.60 -7.83 0.14
N ILE A 190 -17.30 -7.96 -0.13
CA ILE A 190 -16.78 -8.33 -1.46
C ILE A 190 -16.60 -9.85 -1.58
N ASN A 191 -17.30 -10.46 -2.55
CA ASN A 191 -17.23 -11.88 -2.90
C ASN A 191 -16.35 -12.06 -4.15
N GLY A 192 -15.03 -11.85 -4.05
CA GLY A 192 -14.17 -11.87 -5.25
C GLY A 192 -12.67 -11.84 -5.01
N VAL A 193 -12.18 -12.38 -3.90
CA VAL A 193 -10.74 -12.40 -3.59
C VAL A 193 -10.12 -13.71 -4.09
N GLY A 194 -9.15 -13.60 -4.99
CA GLY A 194 -8.32 -14.73 -5.44
C GLY A 194 -6.94 -14.69 -4.77
N VAL A 195 -6.43 -15.84 -4.33
CA VAL A 195 -5.07 -15.97 -3.80
C VAL A 195 -4.25 -16.88 -4.71
N VAL A 196 -3.10 -16.40 -5.17
CA VAL A 196 -2.17 -17.18 -6.01
C VAL A 196 -0.84 -17.32 -5.29
N GLY A 197 -0.43 -18.57 -5.03
CA GLY A 197 0.88 -18.89 -4.46
C GLY A 197 1.80 -19.50 -5.52
N THR A 198 3.03 -19.01 -5.62
CA THR A 198 4.04 -19.58 -6.53
C THR A 198 5.40 -19.69 -5.86
N ASN A 199 6.16 -20.74 -6.24
CA ASN A 199 7.58 -20.87 -5.90
C ASN A 199 8.40 -20.23 -7.03
N THR A 200 9.22 -19.25 -6.68
CA THR A 200 9.90 -18.36 -7.64
C THR A 200 11.28 -18.90 -8.01
N LYS A 201 11.36 -20.00 -8.78
CA LYS A 201 12.67 -20.60 -9.16
C LYS A 201 13.70 -19.51 -9.52
N SER A 202 14.81 -19.45 -8.78
CA SER A 202 15.99 -18.71 -9.23
C SER A 202 16.48 -19.43 -10.48
N ILE A 203 16.30 -18.81 -11.64
CA ILE A 203 16.95 -19.28 -12.86
C ILE A 203 18.38 -18.76 -12.74
N GLY A 204 19.35 -19.68 -12.65
CA GLY A 204 20.75 -19.36 -12.35
C GLY A 204 21.52 -18.75 -13.51
#